data_AF-A0A935K113-F1
#
_entry.id   AF-A0A935K113-F1
#
_cell.length_a   1.000
_cell.length_b   1.000
_cell.length_c   1.000
_cell.angle_alpha   90.00
_cell.angle_beta   90.00
_cell.angle_gamma   90.00
#
_symmetry.space_group_name_H-M   'P 1'
#
loop_
_entity.id
_entity.type
_entity.pdbx_description
1 polymer ?
#
loop_
_entity_poly.entity_id
_entity_poly.type
_entity_poly.pdbx_seq_one_letter_code
_entity_poly.pdbx_strand_id
1 'polypeptide(L)'
;MQAENRANFHRRISGEMPSIRYTTIGRHRNGEPVHLEVHGSSVLYRGRPAVVGVGVNITEQLKQQHALQASRERLRELAAYINTMREEQRSRIARELHDVVGGMLTSMKLDIQRINRRADDPELKAIIGDLLHLAQESIDTVRTISEDLRPGALDHLGLSSALQAMLRQFSERTEVASQLQADGFEAQLSQARATATYRICQEALTNIARHAGATQVILRLECSGAG
;
A
#
# COMPACT_ATOMS: atom_id res chain seq x y z
N MET A 1 -29.58 11.59 -30.92
CA MET A 1 -29.67 10.11 -30.93
C MET A 1 -30.38 9.53 -32.16
N GLN A 2 -31.62 9.92 -32.50
CA GLN A 2 -32.28 9.45 -33.74
C GLN A 2 -31.55 9.91 -35.03
N ALA A 3 -30.97 11.12 -35.04
CA ALA A 3 -30.22 11.64 -36.18
C ALA A 3 -28.96 10.83 -36.51
N GLU A 4 -28.26 10.34 -35.49
CA GLU A 4 -27.00 9.60 -35.60
C GLU A 4 -27.23 8.16 -36.10
N ASN A 5 -28.29 7.50 -35.60
CA ASN A 5 -28.72 6.21 -36.12
C ASN A 5 -29.16 6.27 -37.59
N ARG A 6 -29.84 7.36 -37.98
CA ARG A 6 -30.26 7.60 -39.37
C ARG A 6 -29.05 7.87 -40.27
N ALA A 7 -28.09 8.67 -39.82
CA ALA A 7 -26.84 8.92 -40.54
C ALA A 7 -26.04 7.62 -40.72
N ASN A 8 -25.91 6.79 -39.68
CA ASN A 8 -25.22 5.50 -39.75
C ASN A 8 -25.93 4.52 -40.70
N PHE A 9 -27.25 4.58 -40.85
CA PHE A 9 -27.99 3.78 -41.82
C PHE A 9 -27.72 4.24 -43.27
N HIS A 10 -27.78 5.55 -43.54
CA HIS A 10 -27.51 6.10 -44.86
C HIS A 10 -26.09 5.80 -45.35
N ARG A 11 -25.08 5.93 -44.48
CA ARG A 11 -23.67 5.61 -44.80
C ARG A 11 -23.43 4.15 -45.14
N ARG A 12 -24.27 3.23 -44.63
CA ARG A 12 -24.22 1.80 -44.95
C ARG A 12 -24.89 1.49 -46.28
N ILE A 13 -26.04 2.11 -46.57
CA ILE A 13 -26.75 1.94 -47.84
C ILE A 13 -25.99 2.57 -49.01
N SER A 14 -25.29 3.68 -48.80
CA SER A 14 -24.45 4.30 -49.82
C SER A 14 -23.16 3.52 -50.12
N GLY A 15 -22.81 2.54 -49.29
CA GLY A 15 -21.57 1.76 -49.43
C GLY A 15 -20.32 2.45 -48.85
N GLU A 16 -20.43 3.62 -48.22
CA GLU A 16 -19.30 4.34 -47.61
C GLU A 16 -18.65 3.56 -46.46
N MET A 17 -19.42 2.80 -45.70
CA MET A 17 -18.89 1.92 -44.64
C MET A 17 -19.57 0.54 -44.68
N PRO A 18 -18.80 -0.55 -44.91
CA PRO A 18 -19.37 -1.88 -45.07
C PRO A 18 -19.90 -2.48 -43.74
N SER A 19 -19.39 -2.05 -42.59
CA SER A 19 -19.87 -2.46 -41.27
C SER A 19 -19.68 -1.37 -40.21
N ILE A 20 -20.63 -1.23 -39.28
CA ILE A 20 -20.52 -0.30 -38.13
C ILE A 20 -20.95 -1.03 -36.86
N ARG A 21 -20.12 -0.91 -35.81
CA ARG A 21 -20.43 -1.32 -34.43
C ARG A 21 -20.60 -0.07 -33.57
N TYR A 22 -21.71 0.02 -32.84
CA TYR A 22 -21.96 1.12 -31.91
C TYR A 22 -22.91 0.68 -30.78
N THR A 23 -22.82 1.39 -29.65
CA THR A 23 -23.75 1.21 -28.53
C THR A 23 -24.83 2.28 -28.58
N THR A 24 -26.06 1.89 -28.30
CA THR A 24 -27.22 2.77 -28.25
C THR A 24 -28.16 2.35 -27.12
N ILE A 25 -29.02 3.25 -26.68
CA ILE A 25 -30.09 2.99 -25.71
C ILE A 25 -31.41 2.89 -26.49
N GLY A 26 -32.00 1.71 -26.48
CA GLY A 26 -33.37 1.46 -26.94
C GLY A 26 -34.37 1.51 -25.78
N ARG A 27 -35.65 1.32 -26.11
CA ARG A 27 -36.70 1.08 -25.12
C ARG A 27 -37.31 -0.30 -25.37
N HIS A 28 -37.45 -1.09 -24.32
CA HIS A 28 -38.21 -2.33 -24.35
C HIS A 28 -39.73 -2.03 -24.42
N ARG A 29 -40.55 -3.03 -24.78
CA ARG A 29 -42.01 -2.86 -24.95
C ARG A 29 -42.71 -2.40 -23.67
N ASN A 30 -42.15 -2.74 -22.50
CA ASN A 30 -42.64 -2.29 -21.19
C ASN A 30 -42.21 -0.85 -20.83
N GLY A 31 -41.47 -0.15 -21.71
CA GLY A 31 -40.99 1.22 -21.50
C GLY A 31 -39.60 1.32 -20.87
N GLU A 32 -39.01 0.23 -20.39
CA GLU A 32 -37.68 0.23 -19.75
C GLU A 32 -36.56 0.51 -20.76
N PRO A 33 -35.54 1.31 -20.38
CA PRO A 33 -34.37 1.53 -21.23
C PRO A 33 -33.52 0.25 -21.32
N VAL A 34 -33.07 -0.08 -22.53
CA VAL A 34 -32.20 -1.23 -22.81
C VAL A 34 -30.97 -0.76 -23.56
N HIS A 35 -29.79 -1.09 -23.04
CA HIS A 35 -28.54 -0.88 -23.74
C HIS A 35 -28.36 -1.97 -24.81
N LEU A 36 -28.20 -1.54 -26.04
CA LEU A 36 -28.03 -2.39 -27.20
C LEU A 36 -26.67 -2.12 -27.83
N GLU A 37 -25.89 -3.17 -28.00
CA GLU A 37 -24.77 -3.15 -28.92
C GLU A 37 -25.28 -3.59 -30.30
N VAL A 38 -25.15 -2.70 -31.28
CA VAL A 38 -25.65 -2.93 -32.63
C VAL A 38 -24.49 -3.16 -33.57
N HIS A 39 -24.50 -4.32 -34.23
CA HIS A 39 -23.61 -4.63 -35.34
C HIS A 39 -24.45 -4.70 -36.60
N GLY A 40 -24.10 -3.92 -37.62
CA GLY A 40 -24.81 -4.02 -38.90
C GLY A 40 -23.90 -3.79 -40.09
N SER A 41 -24.15 -4.57 -41.13
CA SER A 41 -23.39 -4.58 -42.38
C SER A 41 -24.31 -4.37 -43.57
N SER A 42 -23.78 -3.79 -44.64
CA SER A 42 -24.50 -3.67 -45.91
C SER A 42 -24.46 -5.02 -46.66
N VAL A 43 -25.58 -5.37 -47.28
CA VAL A 43 -25.76 -6.61 -48.05
C VAL A 43 -26.60 -6.32 -49.30
N LEU A 44 -26.45 -7.15 -50.33
CA LEU A 44 -27.37 -7.16 -51.46
C LEU A 44 -28.47 -8.19 -51.18
N TYR A 45 -29.72 -7.75 -51.08
CA TYR A 45 -30.87 -8.62 -50.92
C TYR A 45 -31.77 -8.50 -52.14
N ARG A 46 -31.92 -9.60 -52.89
CA ARG A 46 -32.67 -9.65 -54.16
C ARG A 46 -32.26 -8.55 -55.16
N GLY A 47 -30.95 -8.30 -55.26
CA GLY A 47 -30.36 -7.31 -56.18
C GLY A 47 -30.50 -5.85 -55.75
N ARG A 48 -31.01 -5.56 -54.55
CA ARG A 48 -31.11 -4.19 -54.01
C ARG A 48 -30.22 -4.02 -52.76
N PRO A 49 -29.59 -2.85 -52.55
CA PRO A 49 -28.87 -2.55 -51.32
C PRO A 49 -29.79 -2.65 -50.10
N ALA A 50 -29.36 -3.40 -49.10
CA ALA A 50 -30.04 -3.60 -47.83
C ALA A 50 -29.03 -3.56 -46.68
N VAL A 51 -29.52 -3.42 -45.45
CA VAL A 51 -28.70 -3.50 -44.23
C VAL A 51 -29.24 -4.63 -43.38
N VAL A 52 -28.37 -5.56 -43.00
CA VAL A 52 -28.66 -6.58 -42.00
C VAL A 52 -27.88 -6.24 -40.74
N GLY A 53 -28.49 -6.47 -39.58
CA GLY A 53 -27.81 -6.23 -38.32
C GLY A 53 -28.42 -7.01 -37.18
N VAL A 54 -27.62 -7.19 -36.13
CA VAL A 54 -28.04 -7.80 -34.86
C VAL A 54 -27.90 -6.74 -33.76
N GLY A 55 -28.85 -6.76 -32.82
CA GLY A 55 -28.78 -5.96 -31.60
C GLY A 55 -28.64 -6.89 -30.41
N VAL A 56 -27.52 -6.83 -29.71
CA VAL A 56 -27.29 -7.60 -28.48
C VAL A 56 -27.66 -6.73 -27.28
N ASN A 57 -28.55 -7.22 -26.42
CA ASN A 57 -28.85 -6.55 -25.15
C ASN A 57 -27.67 -6.74 -24.19
N ILE A 58 -26.99 -5.64 -23.87
CA ILE A 58 -25.84 -5.59 -22.98
C ILE A 58 -26.16 -4.92 -21.63
N THR A 59 -27.44 -4.68 -21.33
CA THR A 59 -27.87 -3.97 -20.11
C THR A 59 -27.39 -4.68 -18.85
N GLU A 60 -27.60 -5.99 -18.77
CA GLU A 60 -27.21 -6.78 -17.59
C GLU A 60 -25.69 -6.85 -17.43
N GLN A 61 -24.97 -7.00 -18.55
CA GLN A 61 -23.51 -7.00 -18.54
C GLN A 61 -22.94 -5.65 -18.06
N LEU A 62 -23.48 -4.52 -18.54
CA LEU A 62 -23.08 -3.19 -18.08
C LEU A 62 -23.40 -2.98 -16.59
N LYS A 63 -24.57 -3.42 -16.13
CA LYS A 63 -24.94 -3.37 -14.70
C LYS A 63 -23.96 -4.17 -13.84
N GLN A 64 -23.63 -5.39 -14.24
CA GLN A 64 -22.67 -6.23 -13.54
C GLN A 64 -21.26 -5.62 -13.55
N GLN A 65 -20.83 -5.07 -14.67
CA GLN A 65 -19.53 -4.39 -14.77
C GLN A 65 -19.45 -3.16 -13.86
N HIS A 66 -20.50 -2.33 -13.83
CA HIS A 66 -20.58 -1.17 -12.94
C HIS A 66 -20.63 -1.59 -11.47
N ALA A 67 -21.43 -2.60 -11.12
CA ALA A 67 -21.51 -3.12 -9.76
C ALA A 67 -20.17 -3.70 -9.29
N LEU A 68 -19.47 -4.44 -10.16
CA LEU A 68 -18.13 -4.95 -9.90
C LEU A 68 -17.11 -3.81 -9.72
N GLN A 69 -17.17 -2.78 -10.56
CA GLN A 69 -16.30 -1.62 -10.43
C GLN A 69 -16.55 -0.89 -9.10
N ALA A 70 -17.80 -0.60 -8.77
CA ALA A 70 -18.17 0.05 -7.50
C ALA A 70 -17.77 -0.80 -6.29
N SER A 71 -17.90 -2.12 -6.35
CA SER A 71 -17.44 -3.03 -5.31
C SER A 71 -15.92 -2.98 -5.14
N ARG A 72 -15.16 -2.98 -6.25
CA ARG A 72 -13.70 -2.85 -6.24
C ARG A 72 -13.24 -1.51 -5.66
N GLU A 73 -13.91 -0.42 -5.99
CA GLU A 73 -13.64 0.90 -5.43
C GLU A 73 -13.87 0.92 -3.92
N ARG A 74 -15.02 0.41 -3.44
CA ARG A 74 -15.30 0.29 -2.00
C ARG A 74 -14.28 -0.58 -1.27
N LEU A 75 -13.85 -1.71 -1.87
CA LEU A 75 -12.82 -2.56 -1.28
C LEU A 75 -11.47 -1.83 -1.17
N ARG A 76 -11.10 -1.03 -2.18
CA ARG A 76 -9.89 -0.20 -2.14
C ARG A 76 -9.97 0.85 -1.05
N GLU A 77 -11.10 1.55 -0.93
CA GLU A 77 -11.33 2.55 0.13
C GLU A 77 -11.24 1.93 1.52
N LEU A 78 -11.91 0.78 1.73
CA LEU A 78 -11.88 0.08 3.00
C LEU A 78 -10.47 -0.42 3.35
N ALA A 79 -9.74 -0.97 2.37
CA ALA A 79 -8.36 -1.39 2.58
C ALA A 79 -7.44 -0.22 2.93
N ALA A 80 -7.60 0.93 2.26
CA ALA A 80 -6.87 2.15 2.59
C ALA A 80 -7.19 2.64 4.01
N TYR A 81 -8.48 2.67 4.38
CA TYR A 81 -8.92 3.05 5.72
C TYR A 81 -8.35 2.13 6.81
N ILE A 82 -8.43 0.81 6.63
CA ILE A 82 -7.87 -0.18 7.56
C ILE A 82 -6.36 0.02 7.73
N ASN A 83 -5.63 0.26 6.64
CA ASN A 83 -4.19 0.51 6.69
C ASN A 83 -3.86 1.79 7.48
N THR A 84 -4.60 2.88 7.26
CA THR A 84 -4.44 4.12 8.02
C THR A 84 -4.68 3.87 9.51
N MET A 85 -5.80 3.24 9.86
CA MET A 85 -6.13 2.91 11.26
C MET A 85 -5.05 2.02 11.90
N ARG A 86 -4.52 1.04 11.16
CA ARG A 86 -3.45 0.16 11.64
C ARG A 86 -2.17 0.95 11.95
N GLU A 87 -1.82 1.92 11.11
CA GLU A 87 -0.62 2.72 11.32
C GLU A 87 -0.78 3.72 12.48
N GLU A 88 -1.96 4.33 12.63
CA GLU A 88 -2.30 5.15 13.79
C GLU A 88 -2.22 4.35 15.10
N GLN A 89 -2.72 3.11 15.08
CA GLN A 89 -2.64 2.20 16.22
C GLN A 89 -1.20 1.82 16.56
N ARG A 90 -0.39 1.47 15.56
CA ARG A 90 1.05 1.23 15.76
C ARG A 90 1.74 2.42 16.38
N SER A 91 1.45 3.62 15.88
CA SER A 91 2.00 4.88 16.38
C SER A 91 1.58 5.19 17.82
N ARG A 92 0.34 4.87 18.18
CA ARG A 92 -0.15 5.00 19.55
C ARG A 92 0.55 4.02 20.49
N ILE A 93 0.60 2.74 20.12
CA ILE A 93 1.23 1.68 20.94
C ILE A 93 2.73 1.97 21.13
N ALA A 94 3.44 2.39 20.07
CA ALA A 94 4.87 2.73 20.17
C ALA A 94 5.14 3.83 21.19
N ARG A 95 4.28 4.88 21.24
CA ARG A 95 4.36 5.97 22.22
C ARG A 95 3.99 5.50 23.62
N GLU A 96 2.87 4.78 23.78
CA GLU A 96 2.46 4.26 25.09
C GLU A 96 3.54 3.33 25.69
N LEU A 97 4.17 2.48 24.88
CA LEU A 97 5.30 1.65 25.32
C LEU A 97 6.50 2.51 25.74
N HIS A 98 6.91 3.48 24.93
CA HIS A 98 8.07 4.31 25.24
C HIS A 98 7.85 5.17 26.49
N ASP A 99 6.72 5.87 26.55
CA ASP A 99 6.43 6.85 27.60
C ASP A 99 6.10 6.17 28.93
N VAL A 100 5.26 5.13 28.90
CA VAL A 100 4.81 4.46 30.13
C VAL A 100 5.80 3.38 30.54
N VAL A 101 6.04 2.37 29.70
CA VAL A 101 6.89 1.23 30.07
C VAL A 101 8.35 1.65 30.16
N GLY A 102 8.85 2.40 29.17
CA GLY A 102 10.20 2.96 29.22
C GLY A 102 10.44 3.89 30.40
N GLY A 103 9.45 4.73 30.74
CA GLY A 103 9.48 5.61 31.92
C GLY A 103 9.51 4.82 33.24
N MET A 104 8.70 3.77 33.37
CA MET A 104 8.67 2.88 34.55
C MET A 104 10.00 2.15 34.74
N LEU A 105 10.56 1.58 33.66
CA LEU A 105 11.86 0.88 33.72
C LEU A 105 13.01 1.83 34.06
N THR A 106 12.98 3.04 33.51
CA THR A 106 13.97 4.09 33.83
C THR A 106 13.89 4.46 35.31
N SER A 107 12.69 4.65 35.84
CA SER A 107 12.46 4.94 37.26
C SER A 107 12.98 3.81 38.15
N MET A 108 12.66 2.56 37.80
CA MET A 108 13.14 1.38 38.51
C MET A 108 14.67 1.30 38.52
N LYS A 109 15.31 1.53 37.37
CA LYS A 109 16.78 1.58 37.26
C LYS A 109 17.38 2.66 38.18
N LEU A 110 16.78 3.84 38.24
CA LEU A 110 17.25 4.93 39.11
C LEU A 110 17.13 4.57 40.59
N ASP A 111 16.06 3.90 41.01
CA ASP A 111 15.90 3.44 42.39
C ASP A 111 16.88 2.33 42.74
N ILE A 112 17.12 1.37 41.84
CA ILE A 112 18.18 0.36 42.01
C ILE A 112 19.56 1.03 42.14
N GLN A 113 19.86 2.05 41.32
CA GLN A 113 21.10 2.82 41.44
C GLN A 113 21.22 3.55 42.79
N ARG A 114 20.11 4.05 43.34
CA ARG A 114 20.10 4.68 44.68
C ARG A 114 20.40 3.66 45.78
N ILE A 115 19.86 2.44 45.67
CA ILE A 115 20.16 1.33 46.59
C ILE A 115 21.63 0.94 46.46
N ASN A 116 22.15 0.81 45.24
CA ASN A 116 23.56 0.46 44.99
C ASN A 116 24.55 1.40 45.69
N ARG A 117 24.24 2.70 45.75
CA ARG A 117 25.08 3.70 46.42
C ARG A 117 25.11 3.58 47.94
N ARG A 118 24.16 2.86 48.55
CA ARG A 118 24.01 2.69 50.01
C ARG A 118 24.31 1.28 50.49
N ALA A 119 24.41 0.32 49.58
CA ALA A 119 24.74 -1.06 49.89
C ALA A 119 26.27 -1.20 49.99
N ASP A 120 26.74 -1.82 51.08
CA ASP A 120 28.16 -2.14 51.30
C ASP A 120 28.45 -3.65 51.28
N ASP A 121 27.41 -4.48 51.37
CA ASP A 121 27.52 -5.93 51.30
C ASP A 121 27.86 -6.41 49.88
N PRO A 122 28.95 -7.19 49.69
CA PRO A 122 29.38 -7.66 48.37
C PRO A 122 28.37 -8.55 47.64
N GLU A 123 27.66 -9.42 48.38
CA GLU A 123 26.64 -10.30 47.79
C GLU A 123 25.45 -9.47 47.28
N LEU A 124 24.98 -8.52 48.08
CA LEU A 124 23.95 -7.57 47.68
C LEU A 124 24.36 -6.73 46.47
N LYS A 125 25.62 -6.31 46.36
CA LYS A 125 26.14 -5.57 45.19
C LYS A 125 26.10 -6.40 43.91
N ALA A 126 26.39 -7.69 43.97
CA ALA A 126 26.29 -8.58 42.81
C ALA A 126 24.84 -8.65 42.31
N ILE A 127 23.88 -8.90 43.22
CA ILE A 127 22.45 -8.95 42.90
C ILE A 127 21.97 -7.61 42.28
N ILE A 128 22.40 -6.49 42.85
CA ILE A 128 22.08 -5.16 42.33
C ILE A 128 22.66 -4.96 40.92
N GLY A 129 23.88 -5.44 40.66
CA GLY A 129 24.51 -5.43 39.35
C GLY A 129 23.66 -6.16 38.30
N ASP A 130 23.20 -7.37 38.62
CA ASP A 130 22.34 -8.17 37.75
C ASP A 130 21.00 -7.47 37.49
N LEU A 131 20.39 -6.86 38.51
CA LEU A 131 19.15 -6.09 38.36
C LEU A 131 19.33 -4.85 37.48
N LEU A 132 20.46 -4.14 37.60
CA LEU A 132 20.78 -3.00 36.73
C LEU A 132 20.97 -3.43 35.28
N HIS A 133 21.62 -4.57 35.06
CA HIS A 133 21.81 -5.13 33.73
C HIS A 133 20.46 -5.51 33.10
N LEU A 134 19.63 -6.26 33.82
CA LEU A 134 18.29 -6.66 33.37
C LEU A 134 17.39 -5.45 33.09
N ALA A 135 17.44 -4.42 33.94
CA ALA A 135 16.69 -3.19 33.72
C ALA A 135 17.16 -2.47 32.44
N GLN A 136 18.47 -2.44 32.18
CA GLN A 136 19.00 -1.85 30.95
C GLN A 136 18.58 -2.64 29.71
N GLU A 137 18.71 -3.97 29.71
CA GLU A 137 18.25 -4.83 28.62
C GLU A 137 16.75 -4.67 28.34
N SER A 138 15.95 -4.52 29.40
CA SER A 138 14.51 -4.29 29.27
C SER A 138 14.21 -2.94 28.61
N ILE A 139 14.94 -1.88 28.97
CA ILE A 139 14.82 -0.55 28.35
C ILE A 139 15.18 -0.63 26.86
N ASP A 140 16.29 -1.29 26.53
CA ASP A 140 16.75 -1.43 25.15
C ASP A 140 15.78 -2.28 24.31
N THR A 141 15.18 -3.30 24.92
CA THR A 141 14.13 -4.12 24.29
C THR A 141 12.88 -3.29 24.00
N VAL A 142 12.38 -2.51 24.98
CA VAL A 142 11.22 -1.62 24.77
C VAL A 142 11.50 -0.60 23.67
N ARG A 143 12.70 -0.01 23.68
CA ARG A 143 13.12 0.93 22.62
C ARG A 143 13.09 0.27 21.25
N THR A 144 13.64 -0.92 21.13
CA THR A 144 13.66 -1.68 19.87
C THR A 144 12.24 -1.99 19.39
N ILE A 145 11.35 -2.45 20.28
CA ILE A 145 9.95 -2.74 19.94
C ILE A 145 9.23 -1.45 19.50
N SER A 146 9.45 -0.33 20.20
CA SER A 146 8.88 0.95 19.82
C SER A 146 9.38 1.43 18.45
N GLU A 147 10.68 1.27 18.15
CA GLU A 147 11.27 1.60 16.84
C GLU A 147 10.72 0.71 15.71
N ASP A 148 10.52 -0.59 15.97
CA ASP A 148 9.89 -1.54 15.02
C ASP A 148 8.42 -1.18 14.73
N LEU A 149 7.69 -0.78 15.77
CA LEU A 149 6.30 -0.34 15.68
C LEU A 149 6.16 1.01 14.99
N ARG A 150 7.04 1.97 15.27
CA ARG A 150 7.08 3.28 14.62
C ARG A 150 8.52 3.80 14.56
N PRO A 151 9.13 3.87 13.37
CA PRO A 151 10.50 4.35 13.26
C PRO A 151 10.53 5.86 13.48
N GLY A 152 11.01 6.32 14.64
CA GLY A 152 11.11 7.77 14.93
C GLY A 152 11.99 8.52 13.93
N ALA A 153 12.98 7.85 13.32
CA ALA A 153 13.79 8.40 12.24
C ALA A 153 12.97 8.80 11.01
N LEU A 154 11.85 8.11 10.73
CA LEU A 154 10.97 8.46 9.62
C LEU A 154 10.29 9.83 9.84
N ASP A 155 9.94 10.14 11.09
CA ASP A 155 9.27 11.38 11.46
C ASP A 155 10.24 12.57 11.57
N HIS A 156 11.51 12.34 11.96
CA HIS A 156 12.47 13.42 12.26
C HIS A 156 13.60 13.58 11.23
N LEU A 157 13.99 12.49 10.55
CA LEU A 157 15.17 12.44 9.67
C LEU A 157 14.82 12.09 8.22
N GLY A 158 13.56 11.73 7.95
CA GLY A 158 13.05 11.39 6.62
C GLY A 158 13.28 9.94 6.20
N LEU A 159 12.71 9.59 5.03
CA LEU A 159 12.66 8.20 4.53
C LEU A 159 14.04 7.58 4.30
N SER A 160 14.95 8.28 3.62
CA SER A 160 16.28 7.74 3.30
C SER A 160 17.07 7.39 4.56
N SER A 161 17.06 8.30 5.55
CA SER A 161 17.70 8.08 6.86
C SER A 161 17.08 6.88 7.60
N ALA A 162 15.74 6.77 7.59
CA ALA A 162 15.04 5.67 8.22
C ALA A 162 15.37 4.31 7.56
N LEU A 163 15.43 4.26 6.22
CA LEU A 163 15.81 3.05 5.49
C LEU A 163 17.27 2.67 5.74
N GLN A 164 18.17 3.65 5.83
CA GLN A 164 19.58 3.39 6.15
C GLN A 164 19.74 2.78 7.55
N ALA A 165 18.99 3.27 8.54
CA ALA A 165 18.95 2.69 9.88
C ALA A 165 18.39 1.25 9.86
N MET A 166 17.30 1.02 9.14
CA MET A 166 16.70 -0.31 8.97
C MET A 166 17.69 -1.31 8.36
N LEU A 167 18.40 -0.93 7.30
CA LEU A 167 19.41 -1.79 6.64
C LEU A 167 20.60 -2.09 7.56
N ARG A 168 21.03 -1.12 8.37
CA ARG A 168 22.09 -1.32 9.36
C ARG A 168 21.68 -2.37 10.39
N GLN A 169 20.50 -2.20 11.01
CA GLN A 169 19.96 -3.16 11.98
C GLN A 169 19.75 -4.55 11.36
N PHE A 170 19.29 -4.61 10.11
CA PHE A 170 19.17 -5.86 9.37
C PHE A 170 20.52 -6.57 9.19
N SER A 171 21.56 -5.82 8.82
CA SER A 171 22.92 -6.37 8.63
C SER A 171 23.51 -6.87 9.94
N GLU A 172 23.34 -6.11 11.02
CA GLU A 172 23.80 -6.48 12.37
C GLU A 172 23.15 -7.79 12.86
N ARG A 173 21.90 -8.06 12.49
CA ARG A 173 21.15 -9.25 12.93
C ARG A 173 21.33 -10.48 12.06
N THR A 174 21.61 -10.29 10.78
CA THR A 174 21.59 -11.38 9.78
C THR A 174 22.95 -11.66 9.15
N GLU A 175 23.94 -10.79 9.40
CA GLU A 175 25.26 -10.81 8.76
C GLU A 175 25.21 -10.63 7.22
N VAL A 176 24.04 -10.30 6.66
CA VAL A 176 23.86 -10.04 5.23
C VAL A 176 24.33 -8.62 4.91
N ALA A 177 25.25 -8.49 3.95
CA ALA A 177 25.74 -7.19 3.52
C ALA A 177 24.60 -6.38 2.88
N SER A 178 24.41 -5.14 3.31
CA SER A 178 23.33 -4.31 2.76
C SER A 178 23.78 -2.90 2.38
N GLN A 179 23.16 -2.37 1.31
CA GLN A 179 23.49 -1.06 0.77
C GLN A 179 22.22 -0.28 0.40
N LEU A 180 22.18 0.99 0.79
CA LEU A 180 21.19 1.95 0.29
C LEU A 180 21.77 2.72 -0.89
N GLN A 181 21.04 2.76 -2.00
CA GLN A 181 21.31 3.59 -3.17
C GLN A 181 20.16 4.59 -3.31
N ALA A 182 20.35 5.81 -2.83
CA ALA A 182 19.31 6.85 -2.81
C ALA A 182 19.80 8.18 -3.42
N ASP A 183 20.86 8.13 -4.24
CA ASP A 183 21.43 9.32 -4.87
C ASP A 183 20.38 10.00 -5.76
N GLY A 184 20.17 11.31 -5.56
CA GLY A 184 19.16 12.08 -6.29
C GLY A 184 17.70 11.87 -5.84
N PHE A 185 17.45 11.15 -4.74
CA PHE A 185 16.12 11.04 -4.16
C PHE A 185 15.78 12.30 -3.34
N GLU A 186 15.22 13.31 -4.00
CA GLU A 186 14.76 14.57 -3.37
C GLU A 186 13.23 14.69 -3.28
N ALA A 187 12.47 13.61 -3.52
CA ALA A 187 11.02 13.69 -3.45
C ALA A 187 10.52 13.93 -2.02
N GLN A 188 9.81 15.06 -1.84
CA GLN A 188 8.95 15.26 -0.68
C GLN A 188 7.74 14.34 -0.79
N LEU A 189 7.86 13.17 -0.17
CA LEU A 189 6.73 12.27 0.02
C LEU A 189 5.82 12.79 1.13
N SER A 190 4.51 12.63 0.96
CA SER A 190 3.60 12.74 2.11
C SER A 190 3.96 11.69 3.16
N GLN A 191 3.69 11.97 4.43
CA GLN A 191 3.98 11.05 5.53
C GLN A 191 3.39 9.65 5.27
N ALA A 192 2.15 9.58 4.76
CA ALA A 192 1.52 8.32 4.39
C ALA A 192 2.31 7.53 3.33
N ARG A 193 2.85 8.18 2.30
CA ARG A 193 3.67 7.52 1.26
C ARG A 193 5.03 7.10 1.80
N ALA A 194 5.66 7.93 2.64
CA ALA A 194 6.92 7.59 3.29
C ALA A 194 6.76 6.35 4.18
N THR A 195 5.71 6.32 5.02
CA THR A 195 5.40 5.17 5.87
C THR A 195 5.08 3.92 5.07
N ALA A 196 4.25 4.02 4.03
CA ALA A 196 3.96 2.87 3.18
C ALA A 196 5.23 2.30 2.53
N THR A 197 6.11 3.17 2.01
CA THR A 197 7.39 2.77 1.40
C THR A 197 8.28 2.07 2.43
N TYR A 198 8.43 2.66 3.62
CA TYR A 198 9.18 2.06 4.71
C TYR A 198 8.65 0.66 5.08
N ARG A 199 7.33 0.49 5.18
CA ARG A 199 6.72 -0.81 5.51
C ARG A 199 6.95 -1.86 4.44
N ILE A 200 6.89 -1.48 3.17
CA ILE A 200 7.21 -2.37 2.05
C ILE A 200 8.65 -2.87 2.17
N CYS A 201 9.61 -1.97 2.42
CA CYS A 201 11.00 -2.33 2.61
C CYS A 201 11.20 -3.22 3.85
N GLN A 202 10.55 -2.91 4.97
CA GLN A 202 10.62 -3.70 6.21
C GLN A 202 10.14 -5.15 5.99
N GLU A 203 9.00 -5.31 5.32
CA GLU A 203 8.43 -6.63 5.03
C GLU A 203 9.31 -7.39 4.01
N ALA A 204 9.84 -6.70 3.00
CA ALA A 204 10.76 -7.29 2.04
C ALA A 204 12.03 -7.83 2.73
N LEU A 205 12.66 -7.05 3.61
CA LEU A 205 13.82 -7.50 4.38
C LEU A 205 13.47 -8.68 5.30
N THR A 206 12.31 -8.64 5.94
CA THR A 206 11.83 -9.74 6.77
C THR A 206 11.71 -11.04 5.96
N ASN A 207 11.17 -10.97 4.75
CA ASN A 207 11.06 -12.11 3.86
C ASN A 207 12.44 -12.59 3.37
N ILE A 208 13.36 -11.67 3.09
CA ILE A 208 14.75 -12.01 2.71
C ILE A 208 15.43 -12.79 3.84
N ALA A 209 15.38 -12.29 5.08
CA ALA A 209 15.97 -12.95 6.24
C ALA A 209 15.43 -14.37 6.45
N ARG A 210 14.14 -14.59 6.19
CA ARG A 210 13.49 -15.89 6.42
C ARG A 210 13.65 -16.88 5.27
N HIS A 211 13.73 -16.39 4.03
CA HIS A 211 13.46 -17.24 2.86
C HIS A 211 14.47 -17.12 1.72
N ALA A 212 15.25 -16.04 1.62
CA ALA A 212 16.03 -15.79 0.41
C ALA A 212 17.40 -16.46 0.38
N GLY A 213 18.01 -16.76 1.55
CA GLY A 213 19.40 -17.22 1.60
C GLY A 213 20.38 -16.24 0.96
N ALA A 214 20.05 -14.95 0.97
CA ALA A 214 20.82 -13.91 0.30
C ALA A 214 22.09 -13.56 1.07
N THR A 215 23.18 -13.29 0.35
CA THR A 215 24.45 -12.79 0.93
C THR A 215 24.58 -11.26 0.83
N GLN A 216 23.77 -10.63 -0.02
CA GLN A 216 23.75 -9.18 -0.22
C GLN A 216 22.34 -8.65 -0.52
N VAL A 217 22.01 -7.47 -0.01
CA VAL A 217 20.78 -6.73 -0.31
C VAL A 217 21.12 -5.32 -0.77
N ILE A 218 20.54 -4.89 -1.89
CA ILE A 218 20.64 -3.51 -2.38
C ILE A 218 19.24 -2.92 -2.43
N LEU A 219 19.01 -1.86 -1.64
CA LEU A 219 17.77 -1.09 -1.66
C LEU A 219 18.02 0.16 -2.48
N ARG A 220 17.28 0.35 -3.58
CA ARG A 220 17.40 1.52 -4.42
C ARG A 220 16.14 2.38 -4.37
N LEU A 221 16.33 3.69 -4.14
CA LEU A 221 15.30 4.71 -4.26
C LEU A 221 15.59 5.58 -5.49
N GLU A 222 14.67 5.58 -6.44
CA GLU A 222 14.75 6.41 -7.65
C GLU A 222 13.48 7.29 -7.73
N CYS A 223 13.67 8.56 -8.08
CA CYS A 223 12.57 9.42 -8.51
C CYS A 223 12.51 9.40 -10.03
N SER A 224 11.53 8.71 -10.60
CA SER A 224 11.18 8.93 -12.00
C SER A 224 10.60 10.33 -12.11
N GLY A 225 11.41 11.29 -12.58
CA GLY A 225 10.96 12.66 -12.80
C GLY A 225 9.67 12.69 -13.60
N ALA A 226 8.61 13.23 -13.01
CA ALA A 226 7.50 13.77 -13.79
C ALA A 226 7.94 15.17 -14.21
N GLY A 227 7.95 15.42 -15.52
CA GLY A 227 7.73 16.78 -16.00
C GLY A 227 6.35 17.28 -15.58
#